data_AF-A0AAD4E2Q2-F1
#
_entry.id   AF-A0AAD4E2Q2-F1
#
_cell.length_a   1.000
_cell.length_b   1.000
_cell.length_c   1.000
_cell.angle_alpha   90.00
_cell.angle_beta   90.00
_cell.angle_gamma   90.00
#
_symmetry.space_group_name_H-M   'P 1'
#
loop_
_entity.id
_entity.type
_entity.pdbx_description
1 polymer ?
#
loop_
_entity_poly.entity_id
_entity_poly.type
_entity_poly.pdbx_seq_one_letter_code
_entity_poly.pdbx_strand_id
1 'polypeptide(L)'
;RLTLNYKELTYGTKWVETTDIESVCKSLGIPPTSMLPDGTPKYTLPALIDNTFTPPAVLSDSNPIIEYLERTYTDPDSSRAVCPPAIRSLHAIFEYHVAQSITAQLLPVGMVDGHAHVRQEDPTGSHPLPSAYRSDIWGKTGRYRAQGQRSRGTLE
;
A
#
# COMPACT_ATOMS: atom_id res chain seq x y z
N ARG A 1 1.33 7.19 -5.72
CA ARG A 1 0.34 7.46 -6.80
C ARG A 1 0.79 8.61 -7.71
N LEU A 2 1.09 9.80 -7.19
CA LEU A 2 1.48 10.98 -7.98
C LEU A 2 2.66 10.70 -8.92
N THR A 3 3.76 10.14 -8.40
CA THR A 3 4.95 9.79 -9.19
C THR A 3 4.63 8.84 -10.35
N LEU A 4 3.79 7.82 -10.11
CA LEU A 4 3.38 6.86 -11.13
C LEU A 4 2.60 7.55 -12.26
N ASN A 5 1.66 8.44 -11.91
CA ASN A 5 0.90 9.21 -12.89
C ASN A 5 1.81 10.17 -13.67
N TYR A 6 2.72 10.86 -12.98
CA TYR A 6 3.64 11.81 -13.60
C TYR A 6 4.59 11.15 -14.60
N LYS A 7 5.01 9.92 -14.32
CA LYS A 7 5.80 9.07 -15.24
C LYS A 7 4.94 8.25 -16.22
N GLU A 8 3.62 8.44 -16.21
CA GLU A 8 2.67 7.75 -17.10
C GLU A 8 2.75 6.21 -17.03
N LEU A 9 3.11 5.68 -15.86
CA LEU A 9 3.21 4.24 -15.63
C LEU A 9 1.82 3.63 -15.39
N THR A 10 1.57 2.49 -16.00
CA THR A 10 0.33 1.73 -15.76
C THR A 10 0.45 0.96 -14.43
N TYR A 11 -0.52 1.13 -13.53
CA TYR A 11 -0.54 0.43 -12.25
C TYR A 11 -1.96 0.05 -11.81
N GLY A 12 -2.05 -1.03 -11.03
CA GLY A 12 -3.25 -1.38 -10.27
C GLY A 12 -3.15 -0.86 -8.84
N THR A 13 -4.30 -0.51 -8.23
CA THR A 13 -4.36 -0.15 -6.80
C THR A 13 -5.00 -1.28 -6.03
N LYS A 14 -4.31 -1.80 -5.01
CA LYS A 14 -4.88 -2.70 -4.01
C LYS A 14 -5.21 -1.89 -2.76
N TRP A 15 -6.47 -1.91 -2.35
CA TRP A 15 -6.92 -1.29 -1.11
C TRP A 15 -6.68 -2.23 0.06
N VAL A 16 -6.20 -1.68 1.17
CA VAL A 16 -5.88 -2.42 2.39
C VAL A 16 -6.41 -1.60 3.56
N GLU A 17 -7.17 -2.25 4.45
CA GLU A 17 -7.65 -1.63 5.67
C GLU A 17 -6.49 -1.35 6.64
N THR A 18 -6.58 -0.26 7.40
CA THR A 18 -5.46 0.20 8.24
C THR A 18 -4.99 -0.86 9.25
N THR A 19 -5.92 -1.64 9.82
CA THR A 19 -5.62 -2.73 10.76
C THR A 19 -4.86 -3.90 10.12
N ASP A 20 -5.02 -4.06 8.80
CA ASP A 20 -4.51 -5.23 8.08
C ASP A 20 -3.18 -4.94 7.38
N ILE A 21 -2.73 -3.68 7.34
CA ILE A 21 -1.51 -3.23 6.63
C ILE A 21 -0.32 -4.12 6.95
N GLU A 22 -0.04 -4.35 8.24
CA GLU A 22 1.11 -5.16 8.67
C GLU A 22 1.00 -6.61 8.19
N SER A 23 -0.16 -7.23 8.38
CA SER A 23 -0.38 -8.62 7.98
C SER A 23 -0.25 -8.82 6.47
N VAL A 24 -0.81 -7.89 5.69
CA VAL A 24 -0.78 -7.91 4.22
C VAL A 24 0.64 -7.67 3.73
N CYS A 25 1.35 -6.67 4.25
CA CYS A 25 2.74 -6.40 3.87
C CYS A 25 3.64 -7.61 4.11
N LYS A 26 3.55 -8.21 5.31
CA LYS A 26 4.30 -9.44 5.65
C LYS A 26 3.98 -10.58 4.69
N SER A 27 2.70 -10.82 4.40
CA SER A 27 2.29 -11.91 3.49
C SER A 27 2.80 -11.75 2.06
N LEU A 28 3.03 -10.51 1.62
CA LEU A 28 3.51 -10.18 0.28
C LEU A 28 5.03 -9.97 0.23
N GLY A 29 5.74 -10.16 1.34
CA GLY A 29 7.18 -9.93 1.42
C GLY A 29 7.57 -8.45 1.33
N ILE A 30 6.64 -7.53 1.60
CA ILE A 30 6.91 -6.09 1.61
C ILE A 30 7.70 -5.75 2.88
N PRO A 31 8.85 -5.07 2.76
CA PRO A 31 9.65 -4.72 3.93
C PRO A 31 8.93 -3.70 4.84
N PRO A 32 9.32 -3.61 6.12
CA PRO A 32 8.84 -2.54 7.00
C PRO A 32 9.40 -1.19 6.55
N THR A 33 8.67 -0.11 6.84
CA THR A 33 9.08 1.26 6.50
C THR A 33 10.00 1.89 7.54
N SER A 34 9.85 1.50 8.81
CA SER A 34 10.75 1.92 9.88
C SER A 34 10.74 0.91 11.04
N MET A 35 11.55 1.16 12.04
CA MET A 35 11.44 0.50 13.35
C MET A 35 10.82 1.48 14.35
N LEU A 36 10.01 0.97 15.27
CA LEU A 36 9.54 1.68 16.44
C LEU A 36 10.66 1.76 17.50
N PRO A 37 10.56 2.65 18.52
CA PRO A 37 11.58 2.78 19.56
C PRO A 37 11.81 1.50 20.39
N ASP A 38 10.82 0.62 20.45
CA ASP A 38 10.87 -0.69 21.10
C ASP A 38 11.56 -1.77 20.23
N GLY A 39 11.92 -1.44 18.99
CA GLY A 39 12.50 -2.36 18.01
C GLY A 39 11.48 -3.13 17.16
N THR A 40 10.18 -2.92 17.37
CA THR A 40 9.13 -3.57 16.59
C THR A 40 9.08 -2.97 15.17
N PRO A 41 8.99 -3.79 14.10
CA PRO A 41 8.89 -3.28 12.74
C PRO A 41 7.57 -2.54 12.51
N LYS A 42 7.65 -1.32 11.99
CA LYS A 42 6.51 -0.49 11.60
C LYS A 42 6.22 -0.69 10.11
N TYR A 43 4.97 -0.99 9.79
CA TYR A 43 4.50 -1.11 8.42
C TYR A 43 3.57 0.04 8.08
N THR A 44 3.88 0.77 7.02
CA THR A 44 3.04 1.84 6.50
C THR A 44 2.93 1.74 4.98
N LEU A 45 1.94 2.42 4.43
CA LEU A 45 1.81 2.65 2.99
C LEU A 45 2.35 4.04 2.64
N PRO A 46 2.84 4.29 1.41
CA PRO A 46 2.73 3.42 0.23
C PRO A 46 3.67 2.21 0.20
N ALA A 47 3.26 1.19 -0.57
CA ALA A 47 4.08 0.04 -0.96
C ALA A 47 3.92 -0.23 -2.47
N LEU A 48 4.94 -0.80 -3.10
CA LEU A 48 4.98 -1.10 -4.53
C LEU A 48 5.51 -2.53 -4.75
N ILE A 49 4.80 -3.28 -5.59
CA ILE A 49 5.29 -4.54 -6.16
C ILE A 49 5.34 -4.33 -7.66
N ASP A 50 6.54 -4.37 -8.23
CA ASP A 50 6.76 -4.29 -9.67
C ASP A 50 7.14 -5.67 -10.21
N ASN A 51 6.22 -6.25 -10.98
CA ASN A 51 6.38 -7.56 -11.62
C ASN A 51 6.91 -7.47 -13.06
N THR A 52 7.34 -6.28 -13.51
CA THR A 52 7.83 -6.07 -14.88
C THR A 52 9.15 -6.80 -15.12
N PHE A 53 9.98 -6.94 -14.09
CA PHE A 53 11.29 -7.59 -14.15
C PHE A 53 11.32 -8.84 -13.27
N THR A 54 12.27 -9.74 -13.52
CA THR A 54 12.52 -10.92 -12.69
C THR A 54 13.92 -10.83 -12.08
N PRO A 55 14.07 -10.84 -10.74
CA PRO A 55 13.02 -10.95 -9.73
C PRO A 55 12.15 -9.68 -9.60
N PRO A 56 10.92 -9.78 -9.06
CA PRO A 56 10.06 -8.62 -8.85
C PRO A 56 10.67 -7.67 -7.82
N ALA A 57 10.50 -6.37 -8.03
CA ALA A 57 10.89 -5.37 -7.05
C ALA A 57 9.77 -5.21 -6.02
N VAL A 58 10.09 -5.40 -4.75
CA VAL A 58 9.16 -5.27 -3.64
C VAL A 58 9.67 -4.19 -2.69
N LEU A 59 8.94 -3.09 -2.59
CA LEU A 59 9.38 -1.87 -1.94
C LEU A 59 8.29 -1.31 -1.03
N SER A 60 8.71 -0.69 0.05
CA SER A 60 7.88 0.08 0.98
C SER A 60 8.48 1.47 1.14
N ASP A 61 7.69 2.45 1.59
CA ASP A 61 8.08 3.85 1.77
C ASP A 61 8.21 4.65 0.46
N SER A 62 7.80 5.92 0.49
CA SER A 62 7.72 6.76 -0.71
C SER A 62 9.09 7.03 -1.33
N ASN A 63 10.11 7.27 -0.51
CA ASN A 63 11.44 7.62 -0.99
C ASN A 63 12.13 6.50 -1.79
N PRO A 64 12.32 5.29 -1.25
CA PRO A 64 12.93 4.20 -2.01
C PRO A 64 12.10 3.81 -3.23
N ILE A 65 10.76 3.95 -3.17
CA ILE A 65 9.90 3.77 -4.34
C ILE A 65 10.23 4.81 -5.43
N ILE A 66 10.34 6.09 -5.08
CA ILE A 66 10.69 7.15 -6.05
C ILE A 66 12.08 6.91 -6.64
N GLU A 67 13.07 6.57 -5.83
CA GLU A 67 14.43 6.29 -6.30
C GLU A 67 14.48 5.08 -7.23
N TYR A 68 13.72 4.02 -6.92
CA TYR A 68 13.57 2.87 -7.80
C TYR A 68 12.95 3.29 -9.14
N LEU A 69 11.84 4.03 -9.12
CA LEU A 69 11.16 4.44 -10.34
C LEU A 69 12.02 5.38 -11.21
N GLU A 70 12.80 6.27 -10.60
CA GLU A 70 13.76 7.12 -11.34
C GLU A 70 14.86 6.31 -12.01
N ARG A 71 15.36 5.26 -11.36
CA ARG A 71 16.42 4.41 -11.90
C ARG A 71 15.93 3.42 -12.94
N THR A 72 14.73 2.88 -12.75
CA THR A 72 14.18 1.81 -13.58
C THR A 72 13.42 2.35 -14.79
N TYR A 73 12.71 3.47 -14.63
CA TYR A 73 11.89 4.09 -15.68
C TYR A 73 12.41 5.51 -15.97
N THR A 74 13.58 5.57 -16.61
CA THR A 74 14.24 6.81 -17.01
C THR A 74 13.54 7.46 -18.18
N ASP A 75 13.28 8.76 -18.07
CA ASP A 75 12.82 9.58 -19.19
C ASP A 75 14.02 10.05 -20.04
N PRO A 76 13.92 10.12 -21.37
CA PRO A 76 14.94 10.75 -22.20
C PRO A 76 15.17 12.24 -21.86
N ASP A 77 14.15 12.94 -21.36
CA ASP A 77 14.26 14.32 -20.89
C ASP A 77 14.63 14.37 -19.40
N SER A 78 15.86 14.80 -19.12
CA SER A 78 16.38 14.94 -17.75
C SER A 78 15.66 16.01 -16.92
N SER A 79 14.92 16.93 -17.55
CA SER A 79 14.10 17.91 -16.85
C SER A 79 12.87 17.29 -16.17
N ARG A 80 12.50 16.06 -16.55
CA ARG A 80 11.39 15.30 -15.97
C ARG A 80 11.79 14.39 -14.80
N ALA A 81 13.01 14.51 -14.28
CA ALA A 81 13.39 13.79 -13.07
C ALA A 81 12.59 14.30 -11.86
N VAL A 82 11.89 13.40 -11.14
CA VAL A 82 11.08 13.74 -9.95
C VAL A 82 11.97 14.14 -8.78
N CYS A 83 13.14 13.51 -8.64
CA CYS A 83 14.15 13.84 -7.64
C CYS A 83 15.54 13.92 -8.29
N PRO A 84 15.87 15.05 -8.96
CA PRO A 84 17.19 15.25 -9.56
C PRO A 84 18.31 15.15 -8.51
N PRO A 85 19.48 14.60 -8.86
CA PRO A 85 20.60 14.43 -7.92
C PRO A 85 21.02 15.73 -7.22
N ALA A 86 20.97 16.86 -7.93
CA ALA A 86 21.39 18.16 -7.41
C ALA A 86 20.60 18.66 -6.20
N ILE A 87 19.35 18.21 -6.01
CA ILE A 87 18.47 18.68 -4.92
C ILE A 87 18.12 17.58 -3.90
N ARG A 88 18.75 16.40 -3.99
CA ARG A 88 18.39 15.24 -3.18
C ARG A 88 18.50 15.49 -1.68
N SER A 89 19.57 16.16 -1.24
CA SER A 89 19.77 16.49 0.18
C SER A 89 18.70 17.43 0.72
N LEU A 90 18.29 18.41 -0.09
CA LEU A 90 17.21 19.33 0.28
C LEU A 90 15.88 18.60 0.40
N HIS A 91 15.59 17.68 -0.54
CA HIS A 91 14.39 16.87 -0.50
C HIS A 91 14.33 15.97 0.75
N ALA A 92 15.45 15.35 1.12
CA ALA A 92 15.53 14.53 2.34
C ALA A 92 15.28 15.34 3.62
N ILE A 93 15.85 16.55 3.71
CA ILE A 93 15.61 17.46 4.84
C ILE A 93 14.13 17.88 4.88
N PHE A 94 13.57 18.25 3.73
CA PHE A 94 12.16 18.63 3.62
C PHE A 94 11.24 17.48 4.06
N GLU A 95 11.46 16.27 3.53
CA GLU A 95 10.70 15.09 3.90
C GLU A 95 10.77 14.82 5.41
N TYR A 96 11.96 14.86 6.00
CA TYR A 96 12.14 14.67 7.43
C TYR A 96 11.30 15.69 8.24
N HIS A 97 11.35 16.97 7.88
CA HIS A 97 10.60 18.01 8.55
C HIS A 97 9.08 17.88 8.34
N VAL A 98 8.63 17.50 7.15
CA VAL A 98 7.21 17.31 6.84
C VAL A 98 6.67 16.07 7.56
N ALA A 99 7.39 14.96 7.55
CA ALA A 99 7.01 13.73 8.23
C ALA A 99 6.84 13.95 9.73
N GLN A 100 7.75 14.69 10.37
CA GLN A 100 7.62 15.12 11.77
C GLN A 100 6.37 15.98 11.98
N SER A 101 6.14 16.97 11.12
CA SER A 101 5.02 17.91 11.24
C SER A 101 3.65 17.22 11.08
N ILE A 102 3.54 16.26 10.16
CA ILE A 102 2.31 15.52 9.88
C ILE A 102 2.10 14.41 10.92
N THR A 103 3.13 13.63 11.26
CA THR A 103 3.03 12.54 12.25
C THR A 103 2.66 13.07 13.63
N ALA A 104 3.19 14.24 14.02
CA ALA A 104 2.83 14.90 15.27
C ALA A 104 1.34 15.29 15.34
N GLN A 105 0.69 15.52 14.20
CA GLN A 105 -0.73 15.88 14.12
C GLN A 105 -1.66 14.66 13.99
N LEU A 106 -1.14 13.54 13.48
CA LEU A 106 -1.88 12.30 13.26
C LEU A 106 -1.90 11.35 14.46
N LEU A 107 -1.22 11.68 15.57
CA LEU A 107 -1.41 10.99 16.85
C LEU A 107 -2.72 11.49 17.49
N PRO A 108 -3.81 10.70 17.52
CA PRO A 108 -4.91 11.02 18.40
C PRO A 108 -4.45 10.77 19.83
N VAL A 109 -4.80 11.70 20.72
CA VAL A 109 -4.90 11.48 22.16
C VAL A 109 -5.83 10.28 22.39
N GLY A 110 -5.25 9.07 22.38
CA GLY A 110 -5.95 7.79 22.43
C GLY A 110 -5.20 6.75 23.27
N MET A 111 -4.22 7.20 24.04
CA MET A 111 -3.67 6.46 25.17
C MET A 111 -4.19 7.12 26.45
N VAL A 112 -5.50 6.95 26.72
CA VAL A 112 -6.01 6.98 28.09
C VAL A 112 -5.82 5.58 28.62
N ASP A 113 -5.14 5.48 29.76
CA ASP A 113 -4.86 4.26 30.49
C ASP A 113 -6.01 3.25 30.42
N GLY A 114 -5.72 2.07 29.88
CA GLY A 114 -6.53 0.89 30.10
C GLY A 114 -6.42 0.48 31.57
N HIS A 115 -7.13 1.18 32.46
CA HIS A 115 -7.44 0.63 33.77
C HIS A 115 -8.28 -0.63 33.54
N ALA A 116 -7.61 -1.77 33.72
CA ALA A 116 -8.20 -3.09 33.74
C ALA A 116 -9.48 -3.08 34.58
N HIS A 117 -10.62 -3.28 33.92
CA HIS A 117 -11.77 -3.87 34.58
C HIS A 117 -11.72 -5.35 34.25
N VAL A 118 -11.10 -6.12 35.15
CA VAL A 118 -11.28 -7.56 35.22
C VAL A 118 -12.79 -7.79 35.33
N ARG A 119 -13.40 -8.25 34.24
CA ARG A 119 -14.77 -8.76 34.26
C ARG A 119 -14.71 -10.10 34.98
N GLN A 120 -15.11 -10.09 36.24
CA GLN A 120 -15.29 -11.29 37.03
C GLN A 120 -16.46 -12.08 36.44
N GLU A 121 -16.19 -13.21 35.83
CA GLU A 121 -17.22 -14.13 35.33
C GLU A 121 -17.76 -14.93 36.52
N ASP A 122 -19.04 -14.75 36.85
CA ASP A 122 -19.74 -15.62 37.79
C ASP A 122 -20.19 -16.93 37.08
N PRO A 123 -20.09 -18.09 37.74
CA PRO A 123 -20.09 -19.38 37.07
C PRO A 123 -21.48 -20.03 37.12
N THR A 124 -22.38 -19.73 36.18
CA THR A 124 -23.46 -20.65 35.76
C THR A 124 -24.32 -20.03 34.67
N GLY A 125 -24.49 -20.72 33.53
CA GLY A 125 -25.46 -20.30 32.52
C GLY A 125 -25.15 -20.78 31.11
N SER A 126 -25.32 -22.08 30.90
CA SER A 126 -25.26 -22.76 29.60
C SER A 126 -26.21 -22.17 28.55
N HIS A 127 -25.69 -21.71 27.41
CA HIS A 127 -26.36 -21.80 26.10
C HIS A 127 -25.31 -21.92 24.97
N PRO A 128 -25.45 -22.89 24.02
CA PRO A 128 -24.44 -23.15 23.01
C PRO A 128 -24.52 -22.15 21.84
N LEU A 129 -23.35 -21.71 21.36
CA LEU A 129 -23.22 -20.94 20.12
C LEU A 129 -23.48 -21.83 18.90
N PRO A 130 -24.21 -21.37 17.87
CA PRO A 130 -24.39 -22.13 16.63
C PRO A 130 -23.07 -22.23 15.85
N SER A 131 -22.70 -23.46 15.53
CA SER A 131 -21.72 -23.84 14.52
C SER A 131 -22.17 -23.40 13.14
N ALA A 132 -21.48 -22.43 12.53
CA ALA A 132 -21.40 -22.28 11.07
C ALA A 132 -20.35 -21.22 10.69
N TYR A 133 -19.07 -21.57 10.82
CA TYR A 133 -18.05 -21.06 9.91
C TYR A 133 -17.86 -22.12 8.83
N ARG A 134 -18.56 -21.99 7.69
CA ARG A 134 -18.23 -22.74 6.47
C ARG A 134 -18.87 -22.07 5.25
N SER A 135 -17.97 -21.74 4.31
CA SER A 135 -18.16 -21.56 2.87
C SER A 135 -19.22 -20.57 2.41
N ASP A 136 -18.78 -19.48 1.78
CA ASP A 136 -19.22 -19.03 0.44
C ASP A 136 -19.06 -17.51 0.27
N ILE A 137 -17.91 -17.05 -0.23
CA ILE A 137 -17.81 -15.73 -0.88
C ILE A 137 -17.04 -15.86 -2.20
N TRP A 138 -17.85 -15.93 -3.26
CA TRP A 138 -17.60 -15.53 -4.65
C TRP A 138 -16.90 -16.49 -5.63
N GLY A 139 -17.68 -17.47 -6.08
CA GLY A 139 -17.61 -17.97 -7.46
C GLY A 139 -18.61 -17.24 -8.38
N LYS A 140 -18.11 -16.79 -9.54
CA LYS A 140 -18.82 -16.62 -10.83
C LYS A 140 -19.86 -15.49 -11.00
N THR A 141 -19.39 -14.39 -11.58
CA THR A 141 -20.02 -13.66 -12.72
C THR A 141 -18.85 -13.16 -13.58
N GLY A 142 -18.74 -13.34 -14.89
CA GLY A 142 -19.71 -13.68 -15.92
C GLY A 142 -19.40 -12.81 -17.16
N ARG A 143 -18.73 -13.40 -18.16
CA ARG A 143 -18.71 -13.04 -19.59
C ARG A 143 -18.49 -11.56 -19.99
N TYR A 144 -17.29 -11.23 -20.46
CA TYR A 144 -17.12 -10.13 -21.43
C TYR A 144 -17.39 -10.64 -22.85
N ARG A 145 -18.44 -10.09 -23.46
CA ARG A 145 -18.86 -10.31 -24.84
C ARG A 145 -17.96 -9.47 -25.75
N ALA A 146 -17.30 -10.13 -26.70
CA ALA A 146 -16.66 -9.46 -27.84
C ALA A 146 -17.73 -8.77 -28.70
N GLN A 147 -17.57 -7.46 -28.92
CA GLN A 147 -18.08 -6.71 -30.06
C GLN A 147 -16.82 -6.11 -30.69
N GLY A 148 -16.47 -6.31 -31.95
CA GLY A 148 -17.28 -6.63 -33.11
C GLY A 148 -16.71 -5.77 -34.22
N GLN A 149 -15.78 -6.35 -34.99
CA GLN A 149 -15.25 -5.75 -36.21
C GLN A 149 -16.42 -5.35 -37.11
N ARG A 150 -16.41 -4.10 -37.61
CA ARG A 150 -17.20 -3.70 -38.76
C ARG A 150 -16.26 -3.28 -39.87
N SER A 151 -16.01 -4.23 -40.75
CA SER A 151 -15.47 -4.07 -42.08
C SER A 151 -16.35 -3.09 -42.88
N ARG A 152 -15.74 -2.13 -43.57
CA ARG A 152 -16.34 -1.43 -44.71
C ARG A 152 -15.33 -1.43 -45.86
N GLY A 153 -15.52 -2.35 -46.80
CA GLY A 153 -15.31 -2.17 -48.24
C GLY A 153 -16.65 -2.51 -48.91
N THR A 154 -17.05 -2.03 -50.09
CA THR A 154 -16.32 -1.43 -51.23
C THR A 154 -17.37 -0.80 -52.18
N LEU A 155 -16.90 0.03 -53.13
CA LEU A 155 -17.46 0.43 -54.44
C LEU A 155 -18.39 1.68 -54.44
N GLU A 156 -17.90 2.81 -54.95
CA GLU A 156 -17.83 3.16 -56.40
C GLU A 156 -16.55 3.95 -56.69
#